data_AF-A0A946VIG6-F1
#
_entry.id   AF-A0A946VIG6-F1
#
_cell.length_a   1.000
_cell.length_b   1.000
_cell.length_c   1.000
_cell.angle_alpha   90.00
_cell.angle_beta   90.00
_cell.angle_gamma   90.00
#
_symmetry.space_group_name_H-M   'P 1'
#
loop_
_entity.id
_entity.type
_entity.pdbx_description
1 polymer ?
#
loop_
_entity_poly.entity_id
_entity_poly.type
_entity_poly.pdbx_seq_one_letter_code
_entity_poly.pdbx_strand_id
1 'polypeptide(L)'
;VRRPPDDTSKVFFGASVELEGEDGKSVTYRLLGADEIDPKTSTISIDSPMGRALLGKRVDSEFTLNTPSGTSHYLIVAIDYQTSCE
;
A
#
# COMPACT_ATOMS: atom_id res chain seq x y z
N VAL A 1 9.84 -5.96 -29.53
CA VAL A 1 9.79 -5.42 -28.14
C VAL A 1 8.58 -6.02 -27.44
N ARG A 2 8.75 -7.12 -26.69
CA ARG A 2 7.74 -7.63 -25.75
C ARG A 2 8.39 -7.56 -24.38
N ARG A 3 8.24 -6.42 -23.70
CA ARG A 3 8.59 -6.30 -22.29
C ARG A 3 7.40 -6.88 -21.50
N PRO A 4 7.57 -7.92 -20.68
CA PRO A 4 6.52 -8.28 -19.73
C PRO A 4 6.24 -7.05 -18.84
N PRO A 5 4.98 -6.72 -18.54
CA PRO A 5 4.67 -5.63 -17.62
C PRO A 5 5.01 -6.08 -16.20
N ASP A 6 6.30 -5.97 -15.87
CA ASP A 6 6.92 -6.28 -14.58
C ASP A 6 6.81 -5.09 -13.61
N ASP A 7 5.67 -4.39 -13.59
CA ASP A 7 5.47 -3.27 -12.67
C ASP A 7 5.00 -3.77 -11.29
N THR A 8 5.77 -4.68 -10.67
CA THR A 8 5.73 -4.93 -9.21
C THR A 8 6.11 -3.68 -8.41
N SER A 9 6.64 -2.67 -9.09
CA SER A 9 6.92 -1.37 -8.50
C SER A 9 5.68 -0.54 -8.18
N LYS A 10 4.47 -0.94 -8.62
CA LYS A 10 3.22 -0.23 -8.32
C LYS A 10 2.43 -0.97 -7.25
N VAL A 11 1.60 -0.26 -6.49
CA VAL A 11 0.67 -0.86 -5.53
C VAL A 11 -0.61 -1.32 -6.24
N PHE A 12 -0.94 -2.60 -6.10
CA PHE A 12 -2.14 -3.25 -6.61
C PHE A 12 -2.82 -4.09 -5.52
N PHE A 13 -3.95 -4.70 -5.88
CA PHE A 13 -4.68 -5.62 -5.02
C PHE A 13 -3.78 -6.78 -4.55
N GLY A 14 -3.81 -7.10 -3.26
CA GLY A 14 -3.01 -8.16 -2.66
C GLY A 14 -1.56 -7.77 -2.33
N ALA A 15 -1.14 -6.55 -2.68
CA ALA A 15 0.20 -6.04 -2.37
C ALA A 15 0.35 -5.75 -0.87
N SER A 16 1.49 -6.13 -0.31
CA SER A 16 1.92 -5.69 1.03
C SER A 16 2.80 -4.47 0.86
N VAL A 17 2.36 -3.34 1.41
CA VAL A 17 3.02 -2.05 1.29
C VAL A 17 3.55 -1.65 2.65
N GLU A 18 4.85 -1.38 2.73
CA GLU A 18 5.45 -0.82 3.92
C GLU A 18 5.46 0.70 3.82
N LEU A 19 4.92 1.34 4.85
CA LEU A 19 4.82 2.79 4.95
C LEU A 19 5.66 3.28 6.12
N GLU A 20 6.52 4.24 5.89
CA GLU A 20 7.26 4.93 6.94
C GLU A 20 6.61 6.29 7.21
N GLY A 21 6.22 6.52 8.46
CA GLY A 21 5.73 7.81 8.92
C GLY A 21 6.87 8.74 9.32
N GLU A 22 6.58 10.04 9.35
CA GLU A 22 7.48 11.12 9.79
C GLU A 22 8.05 10.96 11.21
N ASP A 23 7.41 10.16 12.07
CA ASP A 23 7.89 9.80 13.42
C ASP A 23 9.00 8.72 13.40
N GLY A 24 9.40 8.24 12.21
CA GLY A 24 10.35 7.13 12.03
C GLY A 24 9.72 5.75 12.28
N LYS A 25 8.39 5.67 12.32
CA LYS A 25 7.65 4.42 12.50
C LYS A 25 7.32 3.81 11.15
N SER A 26 7.85 2.61 10.89
CA SER A 26 7.46 1.76 9.77
C SER A 26 6.23 0.92 10.12
N VAL A 27 5.21 0.99 9.28
CA VAL A 27 3.96 0.23 9.39
C VAL A 27 3.66 -0.45 8.07
N THR A 28 3.50 -1.77 8.12
CA THR A 28 3.17 -2.58 6.95
C THR A 28 1.66 -2.77 6.86
N TYR A 29 1.11 -2.45 5.68
CA TYR A 29 -0.29 -2.61 5.37
C TYR A 29 -0.49 -3.48 4.15
N ARG A 30 -1.50 -4.35 4.18
CA ARG A 30 -1.86 -5.17 3.02
C ARG A 30 -3.13 -4.65 2.37
N LEU A 31 -3.08 -4.40 1.06
CA LEU A 31 -4.25 -4.00 0.31
C LEU A 31 -5.12 -5.22 0.01
N LEU A 32 -6.30 -5.28 0.62
CA LEU A 32 -7.28 -6.35 0.41
C LEU A 32 -8.60 -5.79 -0.12
N GLY A 33 -9.46 -6.68 -0.59
CA GLY A 33 -10.82 -6.35 -1.00
C GLY A 33 -11.70 -6.07 0.19
N ALA A 34 -12.82 -5.38 -0.04
CA ALA A 34 -13.79 -5.08 1.01
C ALA A 34 -14.40 -6.34 1.68
N ASP A 35 -14.31 -7.48 1.00
CA ASP A 35 -14.82 -8.78 1.46
C ASP A 35 -13.84 -9.54 2.37
N GLU A 36 -12.53 -9.22 2.31
CA GLU A 36 -11.45 -9.96 3.00
C GLU A 36 -10.75 -9.13 4.10
N ILE A 37 -11.37 -8.04 4.58
CA ILE A 37 -10.75 -7.16 5.57
C ILE A 37 -10.90 -7.77 6.97
N ASP A 38 -9.80 -8.24 7.54
CA ASP A 38 -9.76 -8.68 8.94
C ASP A 38 -9.41 -7.50 9.87
N PRO A 39 -10.32 -7.03 10.75
CA PRO A 39 -10.06 -5.90 11.65
C PRO A 39 -8.97 -6.19 12.70
N LYS A 40 -8.54 -7.45 12.81
CA LYS A 40 -7.42 -7.87 13.67
C LYS A 40 -6.05 -7.75 13.00
N THR A 41 -6.03 -7.55 11.69
CA THR A 41 -4.81 -7.45 10.89
C THR A 41 -4.70 -6.05 10.31
N SER A 42 -3.48 -5.54 10.12
CA SER A 42 -3.22 -4.24 9.49
C SER A 42 -3.55 -4.28 7.99
N THR A 43 -4.82 -4.45 7.64
CA THR A 43 -5.32 -4.55 6.28
C THR A 43 -6.08 -3.30 5.90
N ILE A 44 -5.90 -2.86 4.66
CA ILE A 44 -6.54 -1.66 4.12
C ILE A 44 -7.37 -2.08 2.92
N SER A 45 -8.65 -1.69 2.91
CA SER A 45 -9.51 -1.92 1.76
C SER A 45 -9.05 -1.05 0.58
N ILE A 46 -8.95 -1.64 -0.60
CA ILE A 46 -8.71 -0.89 -1.84
C ILE A 46 -9.78 0.20 -2.09
N ASP A 47 -10.99 0.03 -1.56
CA ASP A 47 -12.08 1.00 -1.70
C ASP A 47 -12.00 2.16 -0.70
N SER A 48 -11.20 2.02 0.36
CA SER A 48 -11.00 3.09 1.33
C SER A 48 -10.20 4.25 0.72
N PRO A 49 -10.37 5.50 1.20
CA PRO A 49 -9.61 6.66 0.71
C PRO A 49 -8.09 6.44 0.80
N MET A 50 -7.64 5.71 1.82
CA MET A 50 -6.25 5.30 2.01
C MET A 50 -5.77 4.33 0.91
N GLY A 51 -6.55 3.27 0.65
CA GLY A 51 -6.25 2.28 -0.40
C GLY A 51 -6.26 2.90 -1.80
N ARG A 52 -7.21 3.79 -2.10
CA ARG A 52 -7.26 4.53 -3.37
C ARG A 52 -6.10 5.51 -3.56
N ALA A 53 -5.63 6.13 -2.47
CA ALA A 53 -4.46 7.01 -2.52
C ALA A 53 -3.15 6.23 -2.80
N LEU A 54 -3.07 5.00 -2.28
CA LEU A 54 -1.97 4.07 -2.53
C LEU A 54 -2.07 3.41 -3.91
N LEU A 55 -3.28 3.11 -4.40
CA LEU A 55 -3.49 2.40 -5.65
C LEU A 55 -2.82 3.13 -6.82
N GLY A 56 -1.93 2.42 -7.53
CA GLY A 56 -1.18 2.99 -8.66
C GLY A 56 0.00 3.89 -8.28
N LYS A 57 0.25 4.14 -6.99
CA LYS A 57 1.52 4.70 -6.51
C LYS A 57 2.64 3.67 -6.64
N ARG A 58 3.88 4.15 -6.68
CA ARG A 58 5.07 3.31 -6.76
C ARG A 58 5.79 3.26 -5.42
N VAL A 59 6.67 2.26 -5.27
CA VAL A 59 7.70 2.28 -4.23
C VAL A 59 8.50 3.59 -4.32
N ASP A 60 8.95 4.11 -3.18
CA ASP A 60 9.64 5.41 -3.05
C ASP A 60 8.73 6.63 -3.32
N SER A 61 7.41 6.44 -3.37
CA SER A 61 6.46 7.57 -3.45
C SER A 61 5.97 7.97 -2.06
N GLU A 62 6.02 9.27 -1.77
CA GLU A 62 5.34 9.86 -0.61
C GLU A 62 3.91 10.28 -0.94
N PHE A 63 3.05 10.24 0.07
CA PHE A 63 1.70 10.77 -0.01
C PHE A 63 1.25 11.27 1.36
N THR A 64 0.33 12.23 1.32
CA THR A 64 -0.21 12.84 2.52
C THR A 64 -1.64 12.36 2.73
N LEU A 65 -1.94 11.90 3.94
CA LEU A 65 -3.28 11.53 4.35
C LEU A 65 -3.86 12.59 5.27
N ASN A 66 -4.99 13.15 4.84
CA ASN A 66 -5.84 13.94 5.72
C ASN A 66 -6.75 13.00 6.50
N THR A 67 -6.35 12.68 7.73
CA THR A 67 -7.23 12.02 8.69
C THR A 67 -8.01 13.08 9.47
N PRO A 68 -9.18 12.76 10.03
CA PRO A 68 -9.88 13.68 10.92
C PRO A 68 -9.06 14.09 12.16
N SER A 69 -8.00 13.35 12.49
CA SER A 69 -7.10 13.67 13.61
C SER A 69 -5.93 14.58 13.22
N GLY A 70 -5.72 14.83 11.92
CA GLY A 70 -4.59 15.61 11.41
C GLY A 70 -4.09 15.14 10.05
N THR A 71 -3.21 15.93 9.45
CA THR A 71 -2.48 15.59 8.24
C THR A 71 -1.27 14.74 8.62
N SER A 72 -1.14 13.56 8.03
CA SER A 72 -0.02 12.64 8.28
C SER A 72 0.68 12.30 6.97
N HIS A 73 2.00 12.40 6.94
CA HIS A 73 2.81 12.05 5.78
C HIS A 73 3.32 10.61 5.90
N TYR A 74 3.17 9.85 4.81
CA TYR A 74 3.64 8.48 4.72
C TYR A 74 4.49 8.30 3.45
N LEU A 75 5.61 7.62 3.60
CA LEU A 75 6.51 7.24 2.52
C LEU A 75 6.38 5.75 2.24
N ILE A 76 6.20 5.36 0.98
CA ILE A 76 6.22 3.94 0.59
C ILE A 76 7.67 3.48 0.53
N VAL A 77 8.11 2.70 1.52
CA VAL A 77 9.48 2.17 1.59
C VAL A 77 9.64 0.89 0.78
N ALA A 78 8.64 0.01 0.81
CA ALA A 78 8.70 -1.27 0.10
C ALA A 78 7.31 -1.70 -0.36
N ILE A 79 7.28 -2.44 -1.48
CA ILE A 79 6.09 -3.13 -1.96
C ILE A 79 6.49 -4.58 -2.20
N ASP A 80 5.87 -5.49 -1.46
CA ASP A 80 6.04 -6.92 -1.60
C ASP A 80 4.80 -7.54 -2.23
N TYR A 81 5.05 -8.34 -3.26
CA TYR A 81 4.08 -9.26 -3.81
C TYR A 81 4.54 -10.66 -3.45
N GLN A 82 3.77 -11.34 -2.61
CA GLN A 82 3.86 -12.79 -2.49
C GLN A 82 3.38 -13.41 -3.80
N THR A 83 4.24 -13.34 -4.81
CA THR A 83 4.12 -14.14 -6.01
C THR A 83 4.54 -15.54 -5.60
N SER A 84 3.58 -16.33 -5.13
CA SER A 84 3.69 -17.78 -5.29
C SER A 84 3.66 -18.02 -6.79
N CYS A 85 4.84 -17.93 -7.41
CA CYS A 85 5.04 -18.33 -8.78
C CYS A 85 5.22 -19.85 -8.76
N GLU A 86 4.23 -20.56 -9.31
CA GLU A 86 4.36 -21.96 -9.71
C GLU A 86 3.99 -22.09 -11.19
#